data_AF-A0A2T2TIB9-F1
#
_entry.id   AF-A0A2T2TIB9-F1
#
_cell.length_a   1.000
_cell.length_b   1.000
_cell.length_c   1.000
_cell.angle_alpha   90.00
_cell.angle_beta   90.00
_cell.angle_gamma   90.00
#
_symmetry.space_group_name_H-M   'P 1'
#
loop_
_entity.id
_entity.type
_entity.pdbx_description
1 polymer ?
#
loop_
_entity_poly.entity_id
_entity_poly.type
_entity_poly.pdbx_seq_one_letter_code
_entity_poly.pdbx_strand_id
1 'polypeptide(L)'
;MYNATTGSQHSLSHPAYEYDGCGVGFVCRMSNEASRDIVEKGLSILENLSHRGGCGCDERTGDGAGMMLQIPHAFYEKECDTLNIDLPDEGAYGTGLVFLPNDTKPLRRCVNRVEKAVREAGLRVLGWREVPTDNSAVGISARRKEPAIRQVFIGKGDAMTSDAFERALYVVRKHAAKMIRGDETLSGDHKERFHVPSLSAKTIVYKGMLTAGQLRGYFSDLSDPDLKSALALYHSRFSTNTLPRWSLAQPFRFLCHNGEINTLRGNVNWMNAREQQFHSDLFGDDMDKLRPILDEGVSDSAVLDSALELLHHTGRSLPHAVMMLVPEAWQNYDAMPAEKRAFYEYHACLMEPWDGPATLPFTDGRYIGAVLDRNGLRPSRYTITDDGLVVLASETGVLDLDPARVNEKGRLQPGRMFLVDLDEHRRVTDEEIKQRMSERKPYGEWLSDNMRRLAELPEADRDAVPAPAEGDALRTRQQLFGYTREDLKLMMQPMGADGKDPTGSMGDDTPLAVLSDRSRMLYDYFKQLFAQVTNPPLDSIREELVTSLYTHLGSEEDWFEETPAHCRQLRVDQPIIGSDDLQRI
;
A
#
# COMPACT_ATOMS: atom_id res chain seq x y z
N MET A 1 15.93 45.87 -1.83
CA MET A 1 14.64 45.18 -1.98
C MET A 1 14.81 44.07 -3.00
N TYR A 2 15.12 42.88 -2.53
CA TYR A 2 14.98 41.62 -3.26
C TYR A 2 14.22 40.71 -2.30
N ASN A 3 13.04 40.25 -2.73
CA ASN A 3 12.13 39.45 -1.92
C ASN A 3 12.77 38.09 -1.61
N ALA A 4 13.10 37.90 -0.33
CA ALA A 4 13.42 36.60 0.24
C ALA A 4 12.10 35.85 0.50
N THR A 5 11.61 35.15 -0.53
CA THR A 5 10.57 34.12 -0.41
C THR A 5 11.16 32.83 -0.93
N THR A 6 11.60 31.96 -0.01
CA THR A 6 11.63 30.49 -0.10
C THR A 6 12.21 29.97 1.21
N GLY A 7 11.31 29.68 2.15
CA GLY A 7 11.64 28.89 3.32
C GLY A 7 11.54 27.39 2.98
N SER A 8 12.38 26.63 3.67
CA SER A 8 12.44 25.16 3.76
C SER A 8 13.20 24.41 2.66
N GLN A 9 14.27 23.73 3.10
CA GLN A 9 14.65 22.33 2.82
C GLN A 9 16.17 22.17 2.68
N HIS A 10 16.84 21.87 3.79
CA HIS A 10 18.03 21.02 3.81
C HIS A 10 17.93 20.07 5.01
N SER A 11 16.98 19.13 4.96
CA SER A 11 17.02 17.92 5.79
C SER A 11 17.82 16.88 5.02
N LEU A 12 18.79 16.23 5.68
CA LEU A 12 19.56 15.12 5.10
C LEU A 12 18.70 13.85 4.94
N SER A 13 17.52 13.80 5.56
CA SER A 13 16.53 12.73 5.41
C SER A 13 15.30 13.23 4.64
N HIS A 14 14.93 12.51 3.59
CA HIS A 14 13.69 12.73 2.83
C HIS A 14 12.61 11.79 3.38
N PRO A 15 11.34 12.22 3.59
CA PRO A 15 10.27 11.38 4.15
C PRO A 15 9.96 10.11 3.36
N ALA A 16 10.42 10.03 2.11
CA ALA A 16 10.22 8.87 1.22
C ALA A 16 11.17 7.70 1.50
N TYR A 17 12.15 7.84 2.39
CA TYR A 17 13.09 6.78 2.74
C TYR A 17 12.78 6.27 4.16
N GLU A 18 12.24 5.06 4.28
CA GLU A 18 11.98 4.36 5.54
C GLU A 18 12.76 3.03 5.58
N TYR A 19 13.05 2.49 6.78
CA TYR A 19 13.83 1.26 6.95
C TYR A 19 13.01 0.17 7.58
N ASP A 20 13.44 -1.06 7.36
CA ASP A 20 12.60 -2.22 7.54
C ASP A 20 13.03 -3.11 8.72
N GLY A 21 12.11 -3.31 9.67
CA GLY A 21 12.35 -4.08 10.90
C GLY A 21 11.09 -4.45 11.69
N CYS A 22 9.92 -3.94 11.27
CA CYS A 22 8.67 -3.88 12.04
C CYS A 22 8.17 -5.21 12.64
N GLY A 23 7.46 -5.13 13.76
CA GLY A 23 6.61 -6.23 14.22
C GLY A 23 5.25 -6.12 13.54
N VAL A 24 4.81 -7.14 12.80
CA VAL A 24 3.50 -7.11 12.11
C VAL A 24 2.81 -8.46 12.19
N GLY A 25 1.47 -8.45 12.16
CA GLY A 25 0.68 -9.67 12.10
C GLY A 25 -0.76 -9.47 12.49
N PHE A 26 -1.44 -10.58 12.73
CA PHE A 26 -2.78 -10.58 13.29
C PHE A 26 -3.02 -11.81 14.17
N VAL A 27 -4.02 -11.69 15.03
CA VAL A 27 -4.66 -12.82 15.70
C VAL A 27 -6.17 -12.76 15.43
N CYS A 28 -6.78 -13.89 15.14
CA CYS A 28 -8.24 -13.98 14.98
C CYS A 28 -8.77 -15.33 15.43
N ARG A 29 -10.09 -15.39 15.65
CA ARG A 29 -10.81 -16.64 15.87
C ARG A 29 -11.72 -16.92 14.68
N MET A 30 -11.55 -18.08 14.04
CA MET A 30 -12.30 -18.45 12.83
C MET A 30 -13.82 -18.44 13.04
N SER A 31 -14.33 -18.74 14.25
CA SER A 31 -15.77 -18.69 14.55
C SER A 31 -16.38 -17.29 14.50
N ASN A 32 -15.57 -16.23 14.31
CA ASN A 32 -15.99 -14.83 14.37
C ASN A 32 -16.62 -14.43 15.72
N GLU A 33 -16.37 -15.20 16.78
CA GLU A 33 -16.87 -14.89 18.12
C GLU A 33 -15.99 -13.81 18.77
N ALA A 34 -16.58 -12.64 18.98
CA ALA A 34 -15.89 -11.52 19.62
C ALA A 34 -15.53 -11.86 21.06
N SER A 35 -14.24 -11.74 21.40
CA SER A 35 -13.78 -12.02 22.76
C SER A 35 -12.68 -11.07 23.20
N ARG A 36 -12.64 -10.82 24.51
CA ARG A 36 -11.58 -10.03 25.14
C ARG A 36 -10.21 -10.70 24.99
N ASP A 37 -10.21 -12.03 24.97
CA ASP A 37 -9.02 -12.87 24.78
C ASP A 37 -8.27 -12.55 23.48
N ILE A 38 -8.97 -12.24 22.37
CA ILE A 38 -8.31 -11.87 21.10
C ILE A 38 -7.61 -10.51 21.20
N VAL A 39 -8.25 -9.53 21.85
CA VAL A 39 -7.65 -8.21 22.08
C VAL A 39 -6.40 -8.35 22.97
N GLU A 40 -6.50 -9.12 24.05
CA GLU A 40 -5.37 -9.39 24.95
C GLU A 40 -4.21 -10.07 24.23
N LYS A 41 -4.51 -11.12 23.44
CA LYS A 41 -3.48 -11.80 22.63
C LYS A 41 -2.82 -10.84 21.64
N GLY A 42 -3.60 -9.98 20.97
CA GLY A 42 -3.05 -8.97 20.06
C GLY A 42 -2.08 -8.02 20.77
N LEU A 43 -2.44 -7.57 21.98
CA LEU A 43 -1.63 -6.65 22.77
C LEU A 43 -0.35 -7.34 23.26
N SER A 44 -0.46 -8.57 23.76
CA SER A 44 0.69 -9.37 24.20
C SER A 44 1.64 -9.69 23.05
N ILE A 45 1.13 -10.00 21.84
CA ILE A 45 1.99 -10.19 20.68
C ILE A 45 2.74 -8.90 20.34
N LEU A 46 2.03 -7.76 20.31
CA LEU A 46 2.63 -6.47 20.01
C LEU A 46 3.77 -6.17 21.02
N GLU A 47 3.51 -6.37 22.31
CA GLU A 47 4.49 -6.24 23.39
C GLU A 47 5.70 -7.17 23.19
N ASN A 48 5.47 -8.44 22.82
CA ASN A 48 6.53 -9.43 22.56
C ASN A 48 7.34 -9.12 21.28
N LEU A 49 6.83 -8.28 20.39
CA LEU A 49 7.54 -7.81 19.18
C LEU A 49 8.24 -6.46 19.41
N SER A 50 8.38 -5.99 20.65
CA SER A 50 9.00 -4.69 20.94
C SER A 50 10.45 -4.58 20.47
N HIS A 51 11.20 -5.69 20.40
CA HIS A 51 12.58 -5.72 19.88
C HIS A 51 12.68 -5.40 18.38
N ARG A 52 11.55 -5.43 17.68
CA ARG A 52 11.40 -5.06 16.26
C ARG A 52 10.91 -3.63 16.05
N GLY A 53 10.51 -2.94 17.12
CA GLY A 53 10.10 -1.54 17.09
C GLY A 53 11.31 -0.61 17.17
N GLY A 54 11.22 0.53 16.49
CA GLY A 54 12.19 1.60 16.65
C GLY A 54 11.80 2.55 17.78
N CYS A 55 12.81 3.17 18.39
CA CYS A 55 12.64 4.31 19.29
C CYS A 55 13.38 5.52 18.73
N GLY A 56 12.83 6.71 18.98
CA GLY A 56 13.44 7.98 18.64
C GLY A 56 14.68 8.29 19.47
N CYS A 57 15.05 9.58 19.52
CA CYS A 57 16.22 10.04 20.28
C CYS A 57 16.10 9.87 21.81
N ASP A 58 14.88 9.57 22.31
CA ASP A 58 14.63 9.13 23.68
C ASP A 58 13.92 7.77 23.67
N GLU A 59 14.26 6.90 24.63
CA GLU A 59 13.74 5.51 24.73
C GLU A 59 12.21 5.44 24.90
N ARG A 60 11.56 6.56 25.24
CA ARG A 60 10.11 6.64 25.48
C ARG A 60 9.32 7.11 24.27
N THR A 61 10.00 7.53 23.20
CA THR A 61 9.40 7.94 21.94
C THR A 61 9.48 6.75 21.00
N GLY A 62 8.38 6.03 20.77
CA GLY A 62 8.34 4.97 19.76
C GLY A 62 8.05 5.51 18.37
N ASP A 63 8.50 4.83 17.32
CA ASP A 63 8.27 5.27 15.92
C ASP A 63 6.83 5.08 15.44
N GLY A 64 6.04 4.31 16.20
CA GLY A 64 4.62 4.10 15.97
C GLY A 64 4.17 2.70 16.34
N ALA A 65 3.05 2.59 17.04
CA ALA A 65 2.42 1.32 17.35
C ALA A 65 0.90 1.46 17.21
N GLY A 66 0.22 0.37 16.89
CA GLY A 66 -1.22 0.37 16.78
C GLY A 66 -1.84 -1.00 16.62
N MET A 67 -3.16 -1.00 16.72
CA MET A 67 -4.02 -2.16 16.61
C MET A 67 -5.32 -1.76 15.91
N MET A 68 -5.79 -2.63 15.02
CA MET A 68 -7.10 -2.58 14.40
C MET A 68 -7.94 -3.74 14.93
N LEU A 69 -9.18 -3.44 15.26
CA LEU A 69 -10.16 -4.37 15.79
C LEU A 69 -11.45 -4.27 14.95
N GLN A 70 -12.32 -5.27 15.09
CA GLN A 70 -13.73 -5.06 14.78
C GLN A 70 -14.33 -4.06 15.76
N ILE A 71 -15.41 -3.38 15.36
CA ILE A 71 -16.10 -2.42 16.22
C ILE A 71 -16.68 -3.15 17.45
N PRO A 72 -16.25 -2.79 18.67
CA PRO A 72 -16.75 -3.40 19.90
C PRO A 72 -18.10 -2.79 20.30
N HIS A 73 -19.21 -3.22 19.66
CA HIS A 73 -20.54 -2.61 19.83
C HIS A 73 -20.97 -2.47 21.30
N ALA A 74 -20.89 -3.54 22.10
CA ALA A 74 -21.29 -3.52 23.51
C ALA A 74 -20.49 -2.51 24.37
N PHE A 75 -19.20 -2.31 24.06
CA PHE A 75 -18.39 -1.29 24.72
C PHE A 75 -18.85 0.12 24.33
N TYR A 76 -19.13 0.37 23.04
CA TYR A 76 -19.58 1.68 22.60
C TYR A 76 -21.00 2.01 23.02
N GLU A 77 -21.91 1.04 23.09
CA GLU A 77 -23.26 1.24 23.66
C GLU A 77 -23.16 1.78 25.10
N LYS A 78 -22.39 1.09 25.96
CA LYS A 78 -22.09 1.51 27.34
C LYS A 78 -21.49 2.91 27.40
N GLU A 79 -20.49 3.21 26.58
CA GLU A 79 -19.84 4.53 26.59
C GLU A 79 -20.78 5.64 26.07
N CYS A 80 -21.55 5.37 25.01
CA CYS A 80 -22.50 6.31 24.43
C CYS A 80 -23.66 6.64 25.38
N ASP A 81 -24.14 5.67 26.16
CA ASP A 81 -25.15 5.88 27.19
C ASP A 81 -24.71 6.94 28.20
N THR A 82 -23.45 6.89 28.66
CA THR A 82 -22.91 7.88 29.60
C THR A 82 -22.83 9.29 29.01
N LEU A 83 -22.74 9.40 27.68
CA LEU A 83 -22.63 10.64 26.93
C LEU A 83 -23.97 11.15 26.38
N ASN A 84 -25.08 10.43 26.64
CA ASN A 84 -26.40 10.68 26.06
C ASN A 84 -26.38 10.70 24.52
N ILE A 85 -25.59 9.80 23.92
CA ILE A 85 -25.58 9.56 22.48
C ILE A 85 -26.47 8.34 22.21
N ASP A 86 -27.57 8.55 21.49
CA ASP A 86 -28.45 7.47 21.04
C ASP A 86 -27.75 6.67 19.92
N LEU A 87 -27.18 5.52 20.29
CA LEU A 87 -26.41 4.66 19.40
C LEU A 87 -27.31 3.57 18.81
N PRO A 88 -27.49 3.51 17.48
CA PRO A 88 -28.20 2.42 16.82
C PRO A 88 -27.52 1.06 16.99
N ASP A 89 -28.24 0.01 16.61
CA ASP A 89 -27.71 -1.36 16.54
C ASP A 89 -26.43 -1.47 15.69
N GLU A 90 -25.64 -2.50 15.95
CA GLU A 90 -24.45 -2.84 15.18
C GLU A 90 -24.72 -2.85 13.66
N GLY A 91 -23.83 -2.22 12.88
CA GLY A 91 -23.97 -2.07 11.43
C GLY A 91 -24.95 -0.97 10.97
N ALA A 92 -25.70 -0.35 11.88
CA ALA A 92 -26.52 0.84 11.61
C ALA A 92 -25.81 2.17 11.97
N TYR A 93 -24.56 2.10 12.45
CA TYR A 93 -23.68 3.25 12.65
C TYR A 93 -22.24 2.93 12.24
N GLY A 94 -21.50 3.98 11.92
CA GLY A 94 -20.07 3.96 11.69
C GLY A 94 -19.36 4.84 12.72
N THR A 95 -18.13 4.48 13.05
CA THR A 95 -17.30 5.26 13.97
C THR A 95 -15.85 5.28 13.54
N GLY A 96 -15.10 6.22 14.10
CA GLY A 96 -13.71 6.43 13.75
C GLY A 96 -13.04 7.36 14.72
N LEU A 97 -11.77 7.11 14.99
CA LEU A 97 -10.93 8.08 15.68
C LEU A 97 -10.58 9.22 14.72
N VAL A 98 -10.51 10.43 15.25
CA VAL A 98 -10.14 11.65 14.54
C VAL A 98 -9.08 12.35 15.38
N PHE A 99 -7.89 12.46 14.80
CA PHE A 99 -6.81 13.28 15.32
C PHE A 99 -7.08 14.73 14.93
N LEU A 100 -7.02 15.61 15.92
CA LEU A 100 -7.37 17.01 15.80
C LEU A 100 -6.24 17.89 16.36
N PRO A 101 -6.13 19.15 15.90
CA PRO A 101 -5.29 20.13 16.58
C PRO A 101 -5.71 20.32 18.04
N ASN A 102 -4.76 20.64 18.93
CA ASN A 102 -5.05 20.86 20.35
C ASN A 102 -5.70 22.23 20.62
N ASP A 103 -5.48 23.21 19.75
CA ASP A 103 -6.04 24.56 19.89
C ASP A 103 -7.55 24.56 19.67
N THR A 104 -8.31 25.10 20.64
CA THR A 104 -9.78 25.08 20.66
C THR A 104 -10.43 25.57 19.36
N LYS A 105 -9.88 26.63 18.74
CA LYS A 105 -10.44 27.21 17.49
C LYS A 105 -10.21 26.30 16.29
N PRO A 106 -8.96 25.92 15.93
CA PRO A 106 -8.68 24.90 14.92
C PRO A 106 -9.41 23.57 15.15
N LEU A 107 -9.47 23.07 16.39
CA LEU A 107 -10.20 21.85 16.73
C LEU A 107 -11.67 21.94 16.31
N ARG A 108 -12.39 22.97 16.76
CA ARG A 108 -13.80 23.18 16.41
C ARG A 108 -13.98 23.34 14.90
N ARG A 109 -13.02 23.98 14.22
CA ARG A 109 -13.04 24.13 12.78
C ARG A 109 -12.95 22.77 12.08
N CYS A 110 -12.02 21.91 12.48
CA CYS A 110 -11.88 20.56 11.93
C CYS A 110 -13.13 19.70 12.21
N VAL A 111 -13.67 19.73 13.43
CA VAL A 111 -14.95 19.08 13.78
C VAL A 111 -16.06 19.53 12.84
N ASN A 112 -16.26 20.84 12.67
CA ASN A 112 -17.28 21.38 11.77
C ASN A 112 -17.10 20.94 10.30
N ARG A 113 -15.85 20.76 9.84
CA ARG A 113 -15.57 20.24 8.49
C ARG A 113 -15.95 18.76 8.37
N VAL A 114 -15.65 17.95 9.39
CA VAL A 114 -16.09 16.54 9.44
C VAL A 114 -17.61 16.47 9.43
N GLU A 115 -18.30 17.19 10.31
CA GLU A 115 -19.77 17.19 10.37
C GLU A 115 -20.42 17.73 9.08
N LYS A 116 -19.75 18.67 8.40
CA LYS A 116 -20.18 19.14 7.08
C LYS A 116 -20.08 18.02 6.05
N ALA A 117 -18.94 17.31 5.99
CA ALA A 117 -18.77 16.17 5.08
C ALA A 117 -19.81 15.07 5.33
N VAL A 118 -20.10 14.76 6.59
CA VAL A 118 -21.14 13.78 6.97
C VAL A 118 -22.51 14.19 6.41
N ARG A 119 -22.90 15.46 6.59
CA ARG A 119 -24.18 15.97 6.07
C ARG A 119 -24.23 15.99 4.54
N GLU A 120 -23.14 16.34 3.88
CA GLU A 120 -23.04 16.34 2.40
C GLU A 120 -23.06 14.93 1.80
N ALA A 121 -22.75 13.89 2.59
CA ALA A 121 -22.90 12.48 2.22
C ALA A 121 -24.29 11.90 2.57
N GLY A 122 -25.23 12.74 3.05
CA GLY A 122 -26.58 12.28 3.43
C GLY A 122 -26.63 11.48 4.74
N LEU A 123 -25.58 11.56 5.56
CA LEU A 123 -25.46 10.85 6.84
C LEU A 123 -25.76 11.77 8.03
N ARG A 124 -25.95 11.19 9.22
CA ARG A 124 -26.24 11.94 10.45
C ARG A 124 -25.13 11.77 11.48
N VAL A 125 -24.61 12.87 12.01
CA VAL A 125 -23.72 12.83 13.18
C VAL A 125 -24.57 12.53 14.42
N LEU A 126 -24.26 11.43 15.12
CA LEU A 126 -24.93 11.03 16.36
C LEU A 126 -24.31 11.72 17.57
N GLY A 127 -22.98 11.85 17.58
CA GLY A 127 -22.26 12.51 18.65
C GLY A 127 -20.74 12.36 18.55
N TRP A 128 -20.05 13.00 19.48
CA TRP A 128 -18.61 12.93 19.63
C TRP A 128 -18.24 12.49 21.04
N ARG A 129 -17.31 11.55 21.15
CA ARG A 129 -16.70 11.08 22.40
C ARG A 129 -15.26 11.57 22.47
N GLU A 130 -14.85 12.12 23.61
CA GLU A 130 -13.44 12.36 23.89
C GLU A 130 -12.80 11.02 24.30
N VAL A 131 -11.73 10.62 23.62
CA VAL A 131 -11.11 9.32 23.88
C VAL A 131 -10.19 9.45 25.08
N PRO A 132 -10.38 8.65 26.14
CA PRO A 132 -9.56 8.74 27.34
C PRO A 132 -8.14 8.22 27.07
N THR A 133 -7.15 9.13 27.12
CA THR A 133 -5.73 8.82 26.91
C THR A 133 -4.85 9.14 28.11
N ASP A 134 -3.79 8.35 28.31
CA ASP A 134 -2.72 8.62 29.28
C ASP A 134 -1.36 8.77 28.59
N ASN A 135 -0.90 10.02 28.46
CA ASN A 135 0.39 10.34 27.84
C ASN A 135 1.58 10.35 28.82
N SER A 136 1.39 9.96 30.09
CA SER A 136 2.42 10.04 31.13
C SER A 136 3.70 9.28 30.78
N ALA A 137 3.58 8.13 30.11
CA ALA A 137 4.69 7.28 29.66
C ALA A 137 5.32 7.72 28.32
N VAL A 138 4.65 8.61 27.56
CA VAL A 138 5.04 8.98 26.19
C VAL A 138 6.22 9.97 26.22
N GLY A 139 7.24 9.73 25.38
CA GLY A 139 8.42 10.60 25.26
C GLY A 139 8.10 12.02 24.80
N ILE A 140 9.02 12.96 25.08
CA ILE A 140 8.77 14.40 24.91
C ILE A 140 8.51 14.75 23.44
N SER A 141 9.24 14.12 22.52
CA SER A 141 9.12 14.37 21.09
C SER A 141 7.76 13.93 20.55
N ALA A 142 7.29 12.73 20.91
CA ALA A 142 5.95 12.25 20.57
C ALA A 142 4.86 13.12 21.20
N ARG A 143 5.00 13.48 22.48
CA ARG A 143 4.00 14.28 23.22
C ARG A 143 3.81 15.69 22.65
N ARG A 144 4.87 16.32 22.12
CA ARG A 144 4.78 17.63 21.42
C ARG A 144 3.92 17.57 20.15
N LYS A 145 3.89 16.42 19.49
CA LYS A 145 3.13 16.18 18.26
C LYS A 145 1.82 15.42 18.50
N GLU A 146 1.49 15.13 19.76
CA GLU A 146 0.25 14.49 20.16
C GLU A 146 -0.97 15.31 19.71
N PRO A 147 -1.92 14.69 18.98
CA PRO A 147 -3.18 15.34 18.63
C PRO A 147 -4.20 15.20 19.75
N ALA A 148 -5.22 16.05 19.74
CA ALA A 148 -6.45 15.78 20.48
C ALA A 148 -7.18 14.63 19.77
N ILE A 149 -7.50 13.56 20.49
CA ILE A 149 -8.14 12.37 19.92
C ILE A 149 -9.62 12.37 20.30
N ARG A 150 -10.49 12.41 19.29
CA ARG A 150 -11.93 12.28 19.46
C ARG A 150 -12.48 11.17 18.58
N GLN A 151 -13.54 10.54 19.04
CA GLN A 151 -14.28 9.53 18.31
C GLN A 151 -15.60 10.13 17.83
N VAL A 152 -15.91 9.98 16.55
CA VAL A 152 -17.20 10.41 15.97
C VAL A 152 -18.10 9.19 15.78
N PHE A 153 -19.39 9.34 16.05
CA PHE A 153 -20.41 8.35 15.73
C PHE A 153 -21.35 8.89 14.66
N ILE A 154 -21.56 8.12 13.60
CA ILE A 154 -22.32 8.51 12.41
C ILE A 154 -23.39 7.46 12.16
N GLY A 155 -24.65 7.88 12.10
CA GLY A 155 -25.78 6.99 11.79
C GLY A 155 -25.89 6.74 10.29
N LYS A 156 -26.21 5.50 9.93
CA LYS A 156 -26.51 5.08 8.57
C LYS A 156 -27.77 5.78 8.05
N GLY A 157 -27.79 6.17 6.78
CA GLY A 157 -29.01 6.66 6.13
C GLY A 157 -30.06 5.55 5.93
N ASP A 158 -31.34 5.91 6.02
CA ASP A 158 -32.47 4.95 6.11
C ASP A 158 -32.55 3.92 4.95
N ALA A 159 -32.03 4.24 3.76
CA ALA A 159 -32.10 3.40 2.57
C ALA A 159 -30.76 2.78 2.13
N MET A 160 -29.72 2.83 2.97
CA MET A 160 -28.37 2.41 2.58
C MET A 160 -28.07 0.93 2.91
N THR A 161 -27.48 0.22 1.96
CA THR A 161 -26.84 -1.09 2.23
C THR A 161 -25.58 -0.91 3.07
N SER A 162 -25.07 -1.99 3.68
CA SER A 162 -23.82 -1.93 4.46
C SER A 162 -22.64 -1.43 3.60
N ASP A 163 -22.49 -1.95 2.39
CA ASP A 163 -21.40 -1.53 1.50
C ASP A 163 -21.54 -0.09 1.00
N ALA A 164 -22.78 0.37 0.74
CA ALA A 164 -23.03 1.76 0.40
C ALA A 164 -22.70 2.69 1.57
N PHE A 165 -22.93 2.24 2.81
CA PHE A 165 -22.59 2.99 3.99
C PHE A 165 -21.08 3.08 4.22
N GLU A 166 -20.35 1.96 4.08
CA GLU A 166 -18.88 1.96 4.10
C GLU A 166 -18.29 2.91 3.04
N ARG A 167 -18.81 2.88 1.80
CA ARG A 167 -18.43 3.83 0.75
C ARG A 167 -18.68 5.29 1.13
N ALA A 168 -19.83 5.59 1.72
CA ALA A 168 -20.14 6.96 2.15
C ALA A 168 -19.20 7.42 3.28
N LEU A 169 -18.85 6.55 4.23
CA LEU A 169 -17.85 6.85 5.27
C LEU A 169 -16.47 7.12 4.67
N TYR A 170 -16.07 6.35 3.64
CA TYR A 170 -14.86 6.62 2.87
C TYR A 170 -14.88 8.01 2.20
N VAL A 171 -15.99 8.37 1.54
CA VAL A 171 -16.17 9.71 0.94
C VAL A 171 -16.09 10.80 2.01
N VAL A 172 -16.77 10.63 3.15
CA VAL A 172 -16.73 11.58 4.28
C VAL A 172 -15.28 11.80 4.73
N ARG A 173 -14.50 10.73 4.91
CA ARG A 173 -13.11 10.80 5.35
C ARG A 173 -12.24 11.58 4.36
N LYS A 174 -12.27 11.21 3.08
CA LYS A 174 -11.47 11.86 2.03
C LYS A 174 -11.91 13.32 1.84
N HIS A 175 -13.21 13.58 1.83
CA HIS A 175 -13.76 14.91 1.64
C HIS A 175 -13.44 15.85 2.82
N ALA A 176 -13.53 15.37 4.06
CA ALA A 176 -13.14 16.13 5.25
C ALA A 176 -11.63 16.48 5.21
N ALA A 177 -10.77 15.52 4.86
CA ALA A 177 -9.34 15.76 4.71
C ALA A 177 -9.04 16.80 3.63
N LYS A 178 -9.70 16.70 2.47
CA LYS A 178 -9.59 17.69 1.37
C LYS A 178 -9.99 19.09 1.81
N MET A 179 -11.14 19.22 2.48
CA MET A 179 -11.61 20.50 3.02
C MET A 179 -10.62 21.13 4.01
N ILE A 180 -9.96 20.31 4.84
CA ILE A 180 -9.02 20.79 5.85
C ILE A 180 -7.69 21.20 5.23
N ARG A 181 -7.17 20.42 4.27
CA ARG A 181 -5.96 20.81 3.50
C ARG A 181 -6.16 22.13 2.77
N GLY A 182 -7.34 22.34 2.18
CA GLY A 182 -7.73 23.57 1.48
C GLY A 182 -8.11 24.75 2.39
N ASP A 183 -8.21 24.57 3.72
CA ASP A 183 -8.63 25.66 4.61
C ASP A 183 -7.45 26.61 4.92
N GLU A 184 -7.43 27.79 4.30
CA GLU A 184 -6.38 28.81 4.50
C GLU A 184 -6.32 29.37 5.92
N THR A 185 -7.38 29.18 6.72
CA THR A 185 -7.40 29.63 8.12
C THR A 185 -6.66 28.71 9.08
N LEU A 186 -6.25 27.52 8.62
CA LEU A 186 -5.47 26.55 9.37
C LEU A 186 -3.99 26.66 9.00
N SER A 187 -3.12 26.64 10.00
CA SER A 187 -1.67 26.57 9.80
C SER A 187 -1.24 25.21 9.25
N GLY A 188 -0.01 25.10 8.74
CA GLY A 188 0.55 23.82 8.31
C GLY A 188 0.54 22.76 9.41
N ASP A 189 0.88 23.14 10.66
CA ASP A 189 0.87 22.21 11.81
C ASP A 189 -0.57 21.76 12.17
N HIS A 190 -1.57 22.64 12.06
CA HIS A 190 -2.97 22.24 12.26
C HIS A 190 -3.42 21.23 11.20
N LYS A 191 -3.04 21.44 9.93
CA LYS A 191 -3.38 20.54 8.83
C LYS A 191 -2.67 19.19 8.96
N GLU A 192 -1.41 19.19 9.37
CA GLU A 192 -0.61 17.98 9.61
C GLU A 192 -1.15 17.13 10.77
N ARG A 193 -1.70 17.76 11.82
CA ARG A 193 -2.32 17.04 12.96
C ARG A 193 -3.67 16.44 12.65
N PHE A 194 -4.40 16.98 11.66
CA PHE A 194 -5.68 16.41 11.28
C PHE A 194 -5.48 15.08 10.54
N HIS A 195 -5.99 14.00 11.10
CA HIS A 195 -5.91 12.67 10.49
C HIS A 195 -7.06 11.80 10.98
N VAL A 196 -7.55 10.93 10.11
CA VAL A 196 -8.59 9.95 10.45
C VAL A 196 -7.98 8.57 10.29
N PRO A 197 -7.51 7.92 11.37
CA PRO A 197 -6.97 6.55 11.31
C PRO A 197 -7.91 5.55 10.64
N SER A 198 -9.19 5.59 11.00
CA SER A 198 -10.26 4.76 10.46
C SER A 198 -11.58 5.52 10.56
N LEU A 199 -12.52 5.21 9.66
CA LEU A 199 -13.91 5.63 9.73
C LEU A 199 -14.75 4.57 9.02
N SER A 200 -15.34 3.66 9.78
CA SER A 200 -15.99 2.45 9.28
C SER A 200 -17.10 2.01 10.23
N ALA A 201 -18.03 1.19 9.74
CA ALA A 201 -19.04 0.45 10.49
C ALA A 201 -18.60 -1.00 10.80
N LYS A 202 -17.37 -1.38 10.43
CA LYS A 202 -16.81 -2.73 10.66
C LYS A 202 -15.54 -2.70 11.51
N THR A 203 -14.65 -1.74 11.29
CA THR A 203 -13.33 -1.72 11.94
C THR A 203 -13.01 -0.41 12.65
N ILE A 204 -12.16 -0.48 13.67
CA ILE A 204 -11.62 0.67 14.39
C ILE A 204 -10.12 0.52 14.61
N VAL A 205 -9.37 1.61 14.46
CA VAL A 205 -7.90 1.65 14.59
C VAL A 205 -7.49 2.53 15.75
N TYR A 206 -6.84 1.93 16.75
CA TYR A 206 -6.13 2.60 17.83
C TYR A 206 -4.65 2.62 17.51
N LYS A 207 -4.08 3.81 17.26
CA LYS A 207 -2.67 3.95 16.92
C LYS A 207 -2.10 5.27 17.39
N GLY A 208 -0.78 5.33 17.51
CA GLY A 208 -0.09 6.57 17.84
C GLY A 208 1.41 6.42 17.75
N MET A 209 2.09 7.53 18.03
CA MET A 209 3.55 7.54 18.14
C MET A 209 3.97 6.99 19.50
N LEU A 210 3.83 5.68 19.64
CA LEU A 210 3.97 4.92 20.88
C LEU A 210 4.94 3.77 20.64
N THR A 211 5.64 3.34 21.67
CA THR A 211 6.26 2.01 21.66
C THR A 211 5.17 0.95 21.75
N ALA A 212 5.47 -0.27 21.32
CA ALA A 212 4.55 -1.41 21.39
C ALA A 212 3.90 -1.56 22.79
N GLY A 213 4.71 -1.53 23.86
CA GLY A 213 4.23 -1.68 25.23
C GLY A 213 3.48 -0.48 25.80
N GLN A 214 3.52 0.69 25.15
CA GLN A 214 2.76 1.86 25.58
C GLN A 214 1.30 1.85 25.10
N LEU A 215 0.97 1.10 24.03
CA LEU A 215 -0.35 1.16 23.39
C LEU A 215 -1.50 0.88 24.38
N ARG A 216 -1.36 -0.20 25.16
CA ARG A 216 -2.34 -0.65 26.17
C ARG A 216 -2.60 0.41 27.24
N GLY A 217 -1.55 1.07 27.73
CA GLY A 217 -1.65 2.08 28.79
C GLY A 217 -2.10 3.44 28.25
N TYR A 218 -1.72 3.78 27.03
CA TYR A 218 -2.07 5.06 26.41
C TYR A 218 -3.57 5.14 26.09
N PHE A 219 -4.16 4.10 25.47
CA PHE A 219 -5.60 4.05 25.21
C PHE A 219 -6.29 3.20 26.27
N SER A 220 -6.91 3.86 27.25
CA SER A 220 -7.58 3.14 28.35
C SER A 220 -8.72 2.23 27.89
N ASP A 221 -9.40 2.56 26.77
CA ASP A 221 -10.34 1.70 26.07
C ASP A 221 -9.80 0.28 25.85
N LEU A 222 -8.53 0.16 25.42
CA LEU A 222 -7.90 -1.12 25.12
C LEU A 222 -7.72 -1.99 26.35
N SER A 223 -7.94 -1.48 27.56
CA SER A 223 -7.92 -2.24 28.81
C SER A 223 -9.32 -2.55 29.36
N ASP A 224 -10.41 -2.07 28.74
CA ASP A 224 -11.77 -2.33 29.18
C ASP A 224 -12.20 -3.79 28.87
N PRO A 225 -12.80 -4.52 29.83
CA PRO A 225 -13.21 -5.91 29.64
C PRO A 225 -14.36 -6.12 28.63
N ASP A 226 -15.16 -5.08 28.38
CA ASP A 226 -16.27 -5.10 27.42
C ASP A 226 -15.78 -4.84 25.99
N LEU A 227 -14.55 -4.36 25.83
CA LEU A 227 -13.90 -4.21 24.52
C LEU A 227 -13.46 -5.58 24.00
N LYS A 228 -14.31 -6.14 23.12
CA LYS A 228 -14.17 -7.47 22.53
C LYS A 228 -14.10 -7.37 21.01
N SER A 229 -13.35 -8.27 20.38
CA SER A 229 -13.23 -8.38 18.93
C SER A 229 -12.95 -9.83 18.54
N ALA A 230 -13.33 -10.28 17.34
CA ALA A 230 -12.95 -11.61 16.84
C ALA A 230 -11.61 -11.60 16.11
N LEU A 231 -11.10 -10.41 15.78
CA LEU A 231 -9.79 -10.20 15.16
C LEU A 231 -9.01 -9.04 15.81
N ALA A 232 -7.68 -9.11 15.74
CA ALA A 232 -6.80 -8.00 16.05
C ALA A 232 -5.62 -8.00 15.08
N LEU A 233 -5.54 -6.98 14.24
CA LEU A 233 -4.41 -6.71 13.35
C LEU A 233 -3.50 -5.68 14.03
N TYR A 234 -2.20 -5.95 14.13
CA TYR A 234 -1.29 -5.11 14.91
C TYR A 234 0.00 -4.79 14.14
N HIS A 235 0.60 -3.67 14.51
CA HIS A 235 1.88 -3.25 13.94
C HIS A 235 2.71 -2.42 14.92
N SER A 236 4.01 -2.66 14.94
CA SER A 236 5.04 -1.85 15.59
C SER A 236 6.05 -1.41 14.54
N ARG A 237 6.18 -0.09 14.36
CA ARG A 237 6.99 0.55 13.31
C ARG A 237 8.45 0.68 13.73
N PHE A 238 9.33 0.62 12.74
CA PHE A 238 10.73 1.05 12.84
C PHE A 238 10.93 2.12 11.75
N SER A 239 11.49 3.28 12.09
CA SER A 239 11.75 4.34 11.13
C SER A 239 13.13 4.96 11.34
N THR A 240 13.74 5.42 10.26
CA THR A 240 14.95 6.24 10.33
C THR A 240 14.68 7.72 10.26
N ASN A 241 13.41 8.13 10.15
CA ASN A 241 13.06 9.52 10.35
C ASN A 241 12.93 9.82 11.85
N THR A 242 13.66 10.83 12.31
CA THR A 242 13.54 11.35 13.68
C THR A 242 12.39 12.35 13.81
N LEU A 243 11.58 12.53 12.76
CA LEU A 243 10.50 13.51 12.71
C LEU A 243 9.17 12.88 13.12
N PRO A 244 8.72 13.11 14.37
CA PRO A 244 7.55 12.46 14.95
C PRO A 244 6.25 12.80 14.20
N ARG A 245 5.55 11.79 13.65
CA ARG A 245 4.21 11.94 13.04
C ARG A 245 3.28 10.81 13.48
N TRP A 246 2.27 11.17 14.28
CA TRP A 246 1.25 10.24 14.79
C TRP A 246 0.44 9.55 13.68
N SER A 247 0.22 10.24 12.55
CA SER A 247 -0.55 9.73 11.41
C SER A 247 0.13 8.58 10.67
N LEU A 248 1.47 8.48 10.74
CA LEU A 248 2.28 7.47 10.06
C LEU A 248 2.42 6.15 10.84
N ALA A 249 1.99 6.12 12.11
CA ALA A 249 1.85 4.84 12.81
C ALA A 249 0.86 3.95 12.04
N GLN A 250 1.06 2.63 12.11
CA GLN A 250 0.16 1.64 11.51
C GLN A 250 -0.59 0.88 12.62
N PRO A 251 -1.70 0.17 12.35
CA PRO A 251 -2.33 -0.10 11.04
C PRO A 251 -2.80 1.13 10.26
N PHE A 252 -2.95 0.98 8.94
CA PHE A 252 -3.75 1.90 8.13
C PHE A 252 -5.22 1.43 8.11
N ARG A 253 -5.98 1.65 7.04
CA ARG A 253 -7.44 1.40 7.04
C ARG A 253 -7.77 -0.04 6.71
N PHE A 254 -6.97 -0.66 5.85
CA PHE A 254 -7.12 -2.04 5.41
C PHE A 254 -5.88 -2.88 5.67
N LEU A 255 -4.69 -2.27 5.69
CA LEU A 255 -3.44 -3.04 5.79
C LEU A 255 -2.47 -2.56 6.86
N CYS A 256 -1.59 -3.48 7.22
CA CYS A 256 -0.26 -3.21 7.76
C CYS A 256 0.79 -3.62 6.73
N HIS A 257 1.92 -2.95 6.74
CA HIS A 257 3.03 -3.21 5.86
C HIS A 257 4.33 -3.27 6.65
N ASN A 258 4.97 -4.44 6.58
CA ASN A 258 6.35 -4.64 6.97
C ASN A 258 7.14 -4.85 5.68
N GLY A 259 7.98 -3.88 5.33
CA GLY A 259 8.60 -3.83 4.01
C GLY A 259 8.86 -2.41 3.52
N GLU A 260 9.23 -2.32 2.24
CA GLU A 260 9.40 -1.06 1.49
C GLU A 260 8.94 -1.28 0.04
N ILE A 261 8.08 -0.40 -0.47
CA ILE A 261 7.69 -0.41 -1.90
C ILE A 261 8.74 0.34 -2.72
N ASN A 262 9.62 -0.41 -3.39
CA ASN A 262 10.74 0.17 -4.14
C ASN A 262 10.33 0.74 -5.51
N THR A 263 9.13 0.39 -6.00
CA THR A 263 8.53 0.93 -7.24
C THR A 263 7.67 2.17 -7.03
N LEU A 264 7.58 2.69 -5.79
CA LEU A 264 6.60 3.70 -5.37
C LEU A 264 6.47 4.90 -6.32
N ARG A 265 7.59 5.50 -6.75
CA ARG A 265 7.54 6.69 -7.61
C ARG A 265 6.85 6.41 -8.95
N GLY A 266 7.11 5.23 -9.54
CA GLY A 266 6.43 4.80 -10.76
C GLY A 266 4.94 4.60 -10.52
N ASN A 267 4.61 3.91 -9.43
CA ASN A 267 3.23 3.58 -9.05
C ASN A 267 2.38 4.83 -8.79
N VAL A 268 2.93 5.80 -8.07
CA VAL A 268 2.27 7.10 -7.83
C VAL A 268 2.04 7.84 -9.14
N ASN A 269 3.04 7.89 -10.03
CA ASN A 269 2.91 8.60 -11.31
C ASN A 269 1.85 7.95 -12.22
N TRP A 270 1.80 6.61 -12.27
CA TRP A 270 0.81 5.88 -13.03
C TRP A 270 -0.61 6.08 -12.47
N MET A 271 -0.77 6.03 -11.15
CA MET A 271 -2.05 6.35 -10.51
C MET A 271 -2.51 7.79 -10.79
N ASN A 272 -1.59 8.76 -10.76
CA ASN A 272 -1.90 10.15 -11.10
C ASN A 272 -2.31 10.31 -12.57
N ALA A 273 -1.72 9.53 -13.48
CA ALA A 273 -2.12 9.51 -14.89
C ALA A 273 -3.54 8.93 -15.08
N ARG A 274 -3.87 7.86 -14.35
CA ARG A 274 -5.18 7.19 -14.40
C ARG A 274 -6.30 7.96 -13.72
N GLU A 275 -5.98 8.84 -12.75
CA GLU A 275 -6.99 9.54 -11.95
C GLU A 275 -8.03 10.32 -12.77
N GLN A 276 -7.65 10.82 -13.95
CA GLN A 276 -8.56 11.53 -14.84
C GLN A 276 -9.59 10.62 -15.52
N GLN A 277 -9.27 9.33 -15.68
CA GLN A 277 -10.13 8.33 -16.32
C GLN A 277 -11.11 7.69 -15.33
N PHE A 278 -10.86 7.80 -14.02
CA PHE A 278 -11.65 7.16 -12.97
C PHE A 278 -13.15 7.52 -13.06
N HIS A 279 -13.94 6.49 -13.34
CA HIS A 279 -15.40 6.55 -13.39
C HIS A 279 -15.99 5.34 -12.66
N SER A 280 -16.82 5.58 -11.65
CA SER A 280 -17.48 4.51 -10.91
C SER A 280 -18.93 4.86 -10.62
N ASP A 281 -19.85 4.02 -11.11
CA ASP A 281 -21.29 4.14 -10.84
C ASP A 281 -21.61 4.06 -9.35
N LEU A 282 -20.75 3.40 -8.55
CA LEU A 282 -20.92 3.28 -7.11
C LEU A 282 -20.68 4.58 -6.34
N PHE A 283 -19.95 5.52 -6.95
CA PHE A 283 -19.62 6.82 -6.36
C PHE A 283 -20.35 7.97 -7.07
N GLY A 284 -20.64 7.85 -8.37
CA GLY A 284 -21.24 8.93 -9.16
C GLY A 284 -20.47 10.24 -9.00
N ASP A 285 -21.19 11.32 -8.68
CA ASP A 285 -20.62 12.66 -8.49
C ASP A 285 -19.64 12.76 -7.31
N ASP A 286 -19.64 11.78 -6.37
CA ASP A 286 -18.71 11.79 -5.24
C ASP A 286 -17.28 11.47 -5.65
N MET A 287 -17.03 10.95 -6.85
CA MET A 287 -15.68 10.69 -7.36
C MET A 287 -14.77 11.93 -7.30
N ASP A 288 -15.31 13.12 -7.60
CA ASP A 288 -14.54 14.37 -7.54
C ASP A 288 -14.18 14.80 -6.12
N LYS A 289 -14.92 14.32 -5.11
CA LYS A 289 -14.60 14.55 -3.70
C LYS A 289 -13.38 13.75 -3.25
N LEU A 290 -13.08 12.64 -3.92
CA LEU A 290 -11.98 11.74 -3.57
C LEU A 290 -10.61 12.23 -4.05
N ARG A 291 -10.56 13.02 -5.13
CA ARG A 291 -9.32 13.53 -5.74
C ARG A 291 -8.61 14.57 -4.84
N PRO A 292 -7.26 14.52 -4.68
CA PRO A 292 -6.36 13.48 -5.18
C PRO A 292 -6.52 12.17 -4.39
N ILE A 293 -6.56 11.04 -5.09
CA ILE A 293 -6.69 9.69 -4.49
C ILE A 293 -5.48 9.39 -3.60
N LEU A 294 -4.28 9.55 -4.13
CA LEU A 294 -3.04 9.35 -3.40
C LEU A 294 -2.66 10.66 -2.70
N ASP A 295 -2.46 10.57 -1.39
CA ASP A 295 -2.03 11.73 -0.61
C ASP A 295 -0.53 11.98 -0.82
N GLU A 296 -0.14 13.23 -1.00
CA GLU A 296 1.28 13.61 -1.11
C GLU A 296 1.97 13.60 0.26
N GLY A 297 3.27 13.25 0.29
CA GLY A 297 4.11 13.38 1.48
C GLY A 297 3.79 12.41 2.63
N VAL A 298 3.11 11.30 2.31
CA VAL A 298 2.86 10.16 3.21
C VAL A 298 3.83 9.00 2.91
N SER A 299 3.88 8.00 3.77
CA SER A 299 4.74 6.82 3.56
C SER A 299 4.22 5.94 2.41
N ASP A 300 5.11 5.16 1.82
CA ASP A 300 4.82 4.15 0.79
C ASP A 300 3.62 3.26 1.12
N SER A 301 3.55 2.83 2.37
CA SER A 301 2.57 1.95 2.96
C SER A 301 1.19 2.61 3.04
N ALA A 302 1.15 3.92 3.33
CA ALA A 302 -0.09 4.70 3.35
C ALA A 302 -0.64 4.93 1.94
N VAL A 303 0.27 5.10 0.95
CA VAL A 303 -0.11 5.19 -0.47
C VAL A 303 -0.70 3.86 -0.94
N LEU A 304 -0.06 2.73 -0.62
CA LEU A 304 -0.55 1.40 -0.95
C LEU A 304 -1.93 1.13 -0.32
N ASP A 305 -2.12 1.46 0.96
CA ASP A 305 -3.42 1.34 1.64
C ASP A 305 -4.51 2.18 0.95
N SER A 306 -4.16 3.38 0.47
CA SER A 306 -5.11 4.26 -0.24
C SER A 306 -5.53 3.68 -1.60
N ALA A 307 -4.61 3.05 -2.32
CA ALA A 307 -4.91 2.35 -3.57
C ALA A 307 -5.79 1.12 -3.32
N LEU A 308 -5.48 0.33 -2.28
CA LEU A 308 -6.26 -0.84 -1.87
C LEU A 308 -7.69 -0.47 -1.45
N GLU A 309 -7.82 0.56 -0.61
CA GLU A 309 -9.10 1.07 -0.13
C GLU A 309 -9.99 1.55 -1.28
N LEU A 310 -9.41 2.24 -2.27
CA LEU A 310 -10.16 2.67 -3.46
C LEU A 310 -10.65 1.46 -4.28
N LEU A 311 -9.80 0.48 -4.58
CA LEU A 311 -10.18 -0.74 -5.30
C LEU A 311 -11.29 -1.51 -4.57
N HIS A 312 -11.20 -1.61 -3.25
CA HIS A 312 -12.20 -2.29 -2.45
C HIS A 312 -13.55 -1.58 -2.54
N HIS A 313 -13.56 -0.26 -2.35
CA HIS A 313 -14.79 0.51 -2.42
C HIS A 313 -15.38 0.64 -3.83
N THR A 314 -14.62 0.37 -4.90
CA THR A 314 -15.16 0.26 -6.26
C THR A 314 -15.71 -1.11 -6.62
N GLY A 315 -15.85 -2.02 -5.65
CA GLY A 315 -16.63 -3.25 -5.79
C GLY A 315 -15.80 -4.53 -5.86
N ARG A 316 -14.47 -4.45 -5.75
CA ARG A 316 -13.62 -5.64 -5.69
C ARG A 316 -13.54 -6.19 -4.27
N SER A 317 -13.60 -7.52 -4.16
CA SER A 317 -13.29 -8.19 -2.89
C SER A 317 -11.87 -7.85 -2.45
N LEU A 318 -11.63 -7.79 -1.14
CA LEU A 318 -10.31 -7.52 -0.58
C LEU A 318 -9.20 -8.44 -1.16
N PRO A 319 -9.35 -9.78 -1.24
CA PRO A 319 -8.33 -10.65 -1.84
C PRO A 319 -8.09 -10.35 -3.32
N HIS A 320 -9.12 -9.98 -4.09
CA HIS A 320 -8.95 -9.59 -5.50
C HIS A 320 -8.10 -8.32 -5.63
N ALA A 321 -8.43 -7.27 -4.86
CA ALA A 321 -7.67 -6.02 -4.89
C ALA A 321 -6.20 -6.22 -4.46
N VAL A 322 -5.95 -7.08 -3.47
CA VAL A 322 -4.59 -7.44 -3.05
C VAL A 322 -3.85 -8.19 -4.17
N MET A 323 -4.49 -9.15 -4.86
CA MET A 323 -3.89 -9.88 -5.99
C MET A 323 -3.56 -8.98 -7.19
N MET A 324 -4.29 -7.86 -7.36
CA MET A 324 -3.99 -6.87 -8.39
C MET A 324 -2.76 -6.02 -8.05
N LEU A 325 -2.68 -5.53 -6.81
CA LEU A 325 -1.59 -4.66 -6.36
C LEU A 325 -0.27 -5.45 -6.20
N VAL A 326 -0.34 -6.66 -5.64
CA VAL A 326 0.82 -7.51 -5.34
C VAL A 326 0.64 -8.88 -6.00
N PRO A 327 0.77 -8.95 -7.34
CA PRO A 327 0.60 -10.20 -8.08
C PRO A 327 1.78 -11.14 -7.88
N GLU A 328 1.52 -12.44 -8.00
CA GLU A 328 2.56 -13.47 -8.11
C GLU A 328 3.44 -13.26 -9.35
N ALA A 329 4.67 -13.75 -9.29
CA ALA A 329 5.46 -13.93 -10.50
C ALA A 329 4.78 -14.99 -11.40
N TRP A 330 4.37 -14.57 -12.60
CA TRP A 330 3.56 -15.40 -13.50
C TRP A 330 4.18 -15.58 -14.89
N GLN A 331 4.99 -14.62 -15.33
CA GLN A 331 5.49 -14.52 -16.71
C GLN A 331 6.35 -15.72 -17.11
N ASN A 332 7.26 -16.14 -16.23
CA ASN A 332 8.23 -17.20 -16.48
C ASN A 332 7.89 -18.50 -15.73
N TYR A 333 6.65 -18.66 -15.23
CA TYR A 333 6.25 -19.85 -14.46
C TYR A 333 5.43 -20.84 -15.30
N ASP A 334 6.13 -21.74 -15.98
CA ASP A 334 5.53 -22.70 -16.93
C ASP A 334 4.49 -23.65 -16.32
N ALA A 335 4.63 -24.00 -15.03
CA ALA A 335 3.69 -24.88 -14.35
C ALA A 335 2.42 -24.17 -13.84
N MET A 336 2.27 -22.86 -14.06
CA MET A 336 1.06 -22.12 -13.69
C MET A 336 -0.16 -22.58 -14.51
N PRO A 337 -1.31 -22.87 -13.89
CA PRO A 337 -2.56 -23.11 -14.61
C PRO A 337 -2.91 -21.98 -15.58
N ALA A 338 -3.50 -22.32 -16.73
CA ALA A 338 -3.74 -21.39 -17.84
C ALA A 338 -4.70 -20.25 -17.44
N GLU A 339 -5.74 -20.57 -16.69
CA GLU A 339 -6.75 -19.62 -16.20
C GLU A 339 -6.11 -18.60 -15.24
N LYS A 340 -5.25 -19.09 -14.34
CA LYS A 340 -4.50 -18.24 -13.40
C LYS A 340 -3.50 -17.34 -14.12
N ARG A 341 -2.80 -17.86 -15.14
CA ARG A 341 -1.90 -17.07 -15.97
C ARG A 341 -2.67 -15.99 -16.72
N ALA A 342 -3.79 -16.35 -17.34
CA ALA A 342 -4.66 -15.41 -18.06
C ALA A 342 -5.20 -14.30 -17.14
N PHE A 343 -5.56 -14.64 -15.90
CA PHE A 343 -5.94 -13.64 -14.90
C PHE A 343 -4.82 -12.61 -14.69
N TYR A 344 -3.59 -13.05 -14.43
CA TYR A 344 -2.49 -12.11 -14.17
C TYR A 344 -2.05 -11.35 -15.43
N GLU A 345 -2.03 -11.99 -16.60
CA GLU A 345 -1.72 -11.33 -17.87
C GLU A 345 -2.75 -10.24 -18.19
N TYR A 346 -4.04 -10.51 -17.98
CA TYR A 346 -5.08 -9.50 -18.12
C TYR A 346 -4.89 -8.33 -17.15
N HIS A 347 -4.65 -8.60 -15.86
CA HIS A 347 -4.48 -7.54 -14.86
C HIS A 347 -3.19 -6.73 -15.05
N ALA A 348 -2.16 -7.30 -15.68
CA ALA A 348 -0.95 -6.57 -16.07
C ALA A 348 -1.19 -5.50 -17.17
N CYS A 349 -2.33 -5.54 -17.88
CA CYS A 349 -2.77 -4.47 -18.76
C CYS A 349 -3.42 -3.29 -18.01
N LEU A 350 -3.90 -3.53 -16.79
CA LEU A 350 -4.62 -2.54 -15.98
C LEU A 350 -3.69 -1.82 -15.00
N MET A 351 -2.69 -2.53 -14.46
CA MET A 351 -1.88 -2.01 -13.37
C MET A 351 -0.51 -2.67 -13.31
N GLU A 352 0.49 -1.84 -13.06
CA GLU A 352 1.83 -2.25 -12.69
C GLU A 352 1.90 -2.74 -11.22
N PRO A 353 2.75 -3.74 -10.91
CA PRO A 353 2.94 -4.23 -9.55
C PRO A 353 3.48 -3.17 -8.58
N TRP A 354 2.99 -3.23 -7.34
CA TRP A 354 3.54 -2.55 -6.18
C TRP A 354 4.60 -3.46 -5.55
N ASP A 355 5.83 -3.32 -6.02
CA ASP A 355 6.92 -4.26 -5.76
C ASP A 355 7.89 -3.75 -4.70
N GLY A 356 8.65 -4.68 -4.15
CA GLY A 356 9.55 -4.50 -3.01
C GLY A 356 9.30 -5.53 -1.91
N PRO A 357 10.20 -5.65 -0.93
CA PRO A 357 9.98 -6.53 0.20
C PRO A 357 8.68 -6.17 0.89
N ALA A 358 7.76 -7.13 1.05
CA ALA A 358 6.49 -6.86 1.69
C ALA A 358 5.91 -8.10 2.39
N THR A 359 5.60 -7.95 3.67
CA THR A 359 4.57 -8.74 4.35
C THR A 359 3.39 -7.81 4.62
N LEU A 360 2.24 -8.14 4.05
CA LEU A 360 1.04 -7.30 4.08
C LEU A 360 -0.11 -8.02 4.78
N PRO A 361 -0.22 -7.95 6.12
CA PRO A 361 -1.43 -8.33 6.82
C PRO A 361 -2.55 -7.32 6.52
N PHE A 362 -3.75 -7.81 6.22
CA PHE A 362 -4.89 -6.97 5.81
C PHE A 362 -6.22 -7.48 6.37
N THR A 363 -7.20 -6.59 6.48
CA THR A 363 -8.59 -6.91 6.83
C THR A 363 -9.59 -5.84 6.40
N ASP A 364 -10.83 -6.23 6.11
CA ASP A 364 -11.99 -5.35 5.95
C ASP A 364 -13.04 -5.55 7.07
N GLY A 365 -12.66 -6.28 8.13
CA GLY A 365 -13.54 -6.70 9.22
C GLY A 365 -14.22 -8.06 8.99
N ARG A 366 -14.31 -8.54 7.75
CA ARG A 366 -14.78 -9.89 7.40
C ARG A 366 -13.61 -10.81 7.06
N TYR A 367 -12.85 -10.42 6.05
CA TYR A 367 -11.65 -11.12 5.66
C TYR A 367 -10.51 -10.67 6.57
N ILE A 368 -9.69 -11.61 7.02
CA ILE A 368 -8.39 -11.29 7.60
C ILE A 368 -7.33 -12.22 7.02
N GLY A 369 -6.24 -11.64 6.56
CA GLY A 369 -5.25 -12.38 5.82
C GLY A 369 -3.90 -11.69 5.77
N ALA A 370 -2.97 -12.32 5.08
CA ALA A 370 -1.69 -11.73 4.74
C ALA A 370 -1.22 -12.23 3.37
N VAL A 371 -0.52 -11.37 2.65
CA VAL A 371 0.20 -11.75 1.43
C VAL A 371 1.69 -11.41 1.57
N LEU A 372 2.54 -12.20 0.93
CA LEU A 372 3.94 -11.87 0.73
C LEU A 372 4.16 -11.32 -0.67
N ASP A 373 5.16 -10.45 -0.80
CA ASP A 373 5.69 -10.06 -2.11
C ASP A 373 6.07 -11.27 -2.96
N ARG A 374 6.22 -11.03 -4.27
CA ARG A 374 6.51 -12.07 -5.27
C ARG A 374 7.79 -12.87 -5.00
N ASN A 375 8.72 -12.32 -4.22
CA ASN A 375 10.01 -12.90 -3.88
C ASN A 375 10.04 -13.47 -2.45
N GLY A 376 9.06 -13.13 -1.62
CA GLY A 376 8.97 -13.55 -0.22
C GLY A 376 10.13 -13.04 0.62
N LEU A 377 10.47 -11.75 0.49
CA LEU A 377 11.66 -11.13 1.09
C LEU A 377 11.48 -10.85 2.58
N ARG A 378 10.27 -11.02 3.12
CA ARG A 378 9.94 -10.78 4.53
C ARG A 378 9.35 -12.01 5.21
N PRO A 379 9.64 -12.23 6.51
CA PRO A 379 9.16 -13.39 7.22
C PRO A 379 7.69 -13.24 7.61
N SER A 380 6.91 -14.30 7.39
CA SER A 380 5.54 -14.40 7.89
C SER A 380 5.24 -15.84 8.28
N ARG A 381 4.90 -16.05 9.55
CA ARG A 381 4.71 -17.36 10.20
C ARG A 381 3.32 -17.41 10.80
N TYR A 382 2.67 -18.57 10.71
CA TYR A 382 1.36 -18.75 11.31
C TYR A 382 1.29 -20.02 12.17
N THR A 383 0.41 -19.98 13.16
CA THR A 383 0.00 -21.10 14.00
C THR A 383 -1.53 -21.13 14.05
N ILE A 384 -2.11 -22.30 13.85
CA ILE A 384 -3.55 -22.56 13.96
C ILE A 384 -3.76 -23.59 15.05
N THR A 385 -4.69 -23.32 15.96
CA THR A 385 -5.09 -24.27 17.02
C THR A 385 -6.35 -25.06 16.63
N ASP A 386 -6.62 -26.11 17.39
CA ASP A 386 -7.82 -26.96 17.25
C ASP A 386 -9.14 -26.21 17.50
N ASP A 387 -9.17 -25.20 18.38
CA ASP A 387 -10.31 -24.30 18.62
C ASP A 387 -10.44 -23.15 17.60
N GLY A 388 -9.67 -23.19 16.51
CA GLY A 388 -9.77 -22.22 15.43
C GLY A 388 -9.17 -20.84 15.74
N LEU A 389 -8.27 -20.73 16.73
CA LEU A 389 -7.42 -19.54 16.89
C LEU A 389 -6.37 -19.55 15.78
N VAL A 390 -6.20 -18.41 15.11
CA VAL A 390 -5.16 -18.17 14.13
C VAL A 390 -4.25 -17.07 14.65
N VAL A 391 -2.96 -17.33 14.68
CA VAL A 391 -1.92 -16.36 15.02
C VAL A 391 -0.96 -16.27 13.86
N LEU A 392 -0.85 -15.11 13.21
CA LEU A 392 0.13 -14.83 12.17
C LEU A 392 1.02 -13.68 12.61
N ALA A 393 2.34 -13.85 12.55
CA ALA A 393 3.29 -12.81 12.92
C ALA A 393 4.58 -12.90 12.10
N SER A 394 5.39 -11.84 12.14
CA SER A 394 6.73 -11.83 11.56
C SER A 394 7.71 -12.82 12.22
N GLU A 395 7.40 -13.30 13.43
CA GLU A 395 8.17 -14.31 14.17
C GLU A 395 7.28 -15.42 14.75
N THR A 396 7.90 -16.55 15.10
CA THR A 396 7.26 -17.59 15.92
C THR A 396 7.54 -17.35 17.40
N GLY A 397 6.71 -17.88 18.30
CA GLY A 397 6.93 -17.74 19.75
C GLY A 397 6.42 -16.43 20.33
N VAL A 398 5.57 -15.71 19.58
CA VAL A 398 4.94 -14.46 20.00
C VAL A 398 3.84 -14.64 21.05
N LEU A 399 3.36 -15.86 21.24
CA LEU A 399 2.43 -16.26 22.30
C LEU A 399 2.84 -17.63 22.85
N ASP A 400 2.65 -17.80 24.15
CA ASP A 400 2.73 -19.11 24.78
C ASP A 400 1.42 -19.87 24.53
N LEU A 401 1.47 -20.80 23.57
CA LEU A 401 0.35 -21.66 23.20
C LEU A 401 0.67 -23.09 23.62
N ASP A 402 -0.30 -23.76 24.24
CA ASP A 402 -0.19 -25.17 24.59
C ASP A 402 0.11 -26.00 23.32
N PRO A 403 1.27 -26.68 23.24
CA PRO A 403 1.63 -27.49 22.09
C PRO A 403 0.60 -28.57 21.75
N ALA A 404 -0.17 -29.06 22.73
CA ALA A 404 -1.21 -30.07 22.51
C ALA A 404 -2.41 -29.53 21.71
N ARG A 405 -2.64 -28.22 21.73
CA ARG A 405 -3.73 -27.55 21.01
C ARG A 405 -3.33 -27.07 19.60
N VAL A 406 -2.04 -27.13 19.27
CA VAL A 406 -1.54 -26.70 17.97
C VAL A 406 -1.91 -27.73 16.90
N ASN A 407 -2.79 -27.33 15.98
CA ASN A 407 -3.19 -28.13 14.83
C ASN A 407 -2.20 -27.96 13.66
N GLU A 408 -1.83 -26.71 13.35
CA GLU A 408 -0.96 -26.41 12.20
C GLU A 408 0.06 -25.32 12.52
N LYS A 409 1.28 -25.46 12.01
CA LYS A 409 2.31 -24.42 12.00
C LYS A 409 2.89 -24.31 10.60
N GLY A 410 2.98 -23.08 10.08
CA GLY A 410 3.47 -22.86 8.72
C GLY A 410 4.12 -21.49 8.53
N ARG A 411 4.45 -21.23 7.27
CA ARG A 411 4.98 -19.95 6.80
C ARG A 411 4.30 -19.59 5.49
N LEU A 412 4.15 -18.29 5.23
CA LEU A 412 3.78 -17.83 3.89
C LEU A 412 4.96 -18.06 2.95
N GLN A 413 4.63 -18.28 1.68
CA GLN A 413 5.57 -18.50 0.59
C GLN A 413 5.46 -17.32 -0.39
N PRO A 414 6.48 -17.07 -1.23
CA PRO A 414 6.45 -15.97 -2.20
C PRO A 414 5.15 -15.95 -3.01
N GLY A 415 4.48 -14.79 -3.02
CA GLY A 415 3.21 -14.56 -3.73
C GLY A 415 2.01 -15.42 -3.29
N ARG A 416 2.11 -16.18 -2.19
CA ARG A 416 0.97 -16.90 -1.60
C ARG A 416 0.23 -16.04 -0.59
N MET A 417 -1.09 -16.19 -0.58
CA MET A 417 -2.00 -15.52 0.33
C MET A 417 -2.48 -16.50 1.41
N PHE A 418 -2.45 -16.04 2.66
CA PHE A 418 -3.17 -16.68 3.76
C PHE A 418 -4.44 -15.88 4.00
N LEU A 419 -5.61 -16.54 4.04
CA LEU A 419 -6.89 -15.86 4.21
C LEU A 419 -7.83 -16.64 5.14
N VAL A 420 -8.47 -15.94 6.06
CA VAL A 420 -9.62 -16.42 6.84
C VAL A 420 -10.83 -15.58 6.42
N ASP A 421 -11.91 -16.26 6.05
CA ASP A 421 -13.22 -15.63 5.88
C ASP A 421 -14.02 -15.88 7.16
N LEU A 422 -14.25 -14.81 7.93
CA LEU A 422 -14.95 -14.88 9.20
C LEU A 422 -16.46 -15.07 9.02
N ASP A 423 -17.03 -14.73 7.86
CA ASP A 423 -18.45 -15.01 7.56
C ASP A 423 -18.64 -16.50 7.21
N GLU A 424 -17.66 -17.12 6.55
CA GLU A 424 -17.67 -18.57 6.24
C GLU A 424 -17.07 -19.43 7.37
N HIS A 425 -16.58 -18.80 8.44
CA HIS A 425 -15.95 -19.42 9.61
C HIS A 425 -14.78 -20.37 9.31
N ARG A 426 -13.96 -20.07 8.29
CA ARG A 426 -12.89 -20.97 7.84
C ARG A 426 -11.71 -20.26 7.21
N ARG A 427 -10.59 -20.99 7.15
CA ARG A 427 -9.48 -20.65 6.26
C ARG A 427 -9.86 -20.97 4.81
N VAL A 428 -9.62 -20.01 3.92
CA VAL A 428 -9.70 -20.18 2.46
C VAL A 428 -8.29 -20.43 1.95
N THR A 429 -8.08 -21.49 1.17
CA THR A 429 -6.74 -21.83 0.68
C THR A 429 -6.30 -20.88 -0.44
N ASP A 430 -4.99 -20.72 -0.60
CA ASP A 430 -4.40 -19.93 -1.68
C ASP A 430 -4.90 -20.37 -3.07
N GLU A 431 -4.95 -21.68 -3.29
CA GLU A 431 -5.45 -22.30 -4.51
C GLU A 431 -6.93 -21.96 -4.75
N GLU A 432 -7.77 -22.03 -3.72
CA GLU A 432 -9.20 -21.71 -3.82
C GLU A 432 -9.43 -20.23 -4.13
N ILE A 433 -8.70 -19.32 -3.48
CA ILE A 433 -8.79 -17.88 -3.75
C ILE A 433 -8.46 -17.63 -5.22
N LYS A 434 -7.30 -18.14 -5.67
CA LYS A 434 -6.79 -17.87 -7.01
C LYS A 434 -7.66 -18.48 -8.08
N GLN A 435 -8.18 -19.68 -7.86
CA GLN A 435 -9.14 -20.32 -8.76
C GLN A 435 -10.43 -19.50 -8.88
N ARG A 436 -11.05 -19.11 -7.75
CA ARG A 436 -12.26 -18.28 -7.75
C ARG A 436 -12.06 -16.97 -8.50
N MET A 437 -10.90 -16.32 -8.34
CA MET A 437 -10.60 -15.07 -9.03
C MET A 437 -10.33 -15.29 -10.52
N SER A 438 -9.58 -16.32 -10.89
CA SER A 438 -9.25 -16.60 -12.29
C SER A 438 -10.45 -17.06 -13.13
N GLU A 439 -11.45 -17.69 -12.51
CA GLU A 439 -12.64 -18.20 -13.20
C GLU A 439 -13.79 -17.19 -13.25
N ARG A 440 -13.65 -16.03 -12.59
CA ARG A 440 -14.75 -15.06 -12.46
C ARG A 440 -15.16 -14.42 -13.80
N LYS A 441 -14.21 -14.30 -14.74
CA LYS A 441 -14.41 -13.75 -16.08
C LYS A 441 -13.59 -14.58 -17.08
N PRO A 442 -13.95 -14.59 -18.38
CA PRO A 442 -13.23 -15.35 -19.39
C PRO A 442 -11.96 -14.61 -19.84
N TYR A 443 -11.02 -14.37 -18.92
CA TYR A 443 -9.80 -13.58 -19.18
C TYR A 443 -8.97 -14.16 -20.33
N GLY A 444 -8.89 -15.49 -20.44
CA GLY A 444 -8.17 -16.15 -21.53
C GLY A 444 -8.79 -15.89 -22.91
N GLU A 445 -10.13 -15.88 -23.00
CA GLU A 445 -10.83 -15.54 -24.24
C GLU A 445 -10.61 -14.06 -24.59
N TRP A 446 -10.73 -13.16 -23.61
CA TRP A 446 -10.48 -11.73 -23.82
C TRP A 446 -9.07 -11.47 -24.33
N LEU A 447 -8.05 -12.08 -23.72
CA LEU A 447 -6.66 -11.96 -24.17
C LEU A 447 -6.48 -12.49 -25.60
N SER A 448 -7.01 -13.69 -25.90
CA SER A 448 -6.92 -14.30 -27.23
C SER A 448 -7.56 -13.43 -28.32
N ASP A 449 -8.70 -12.81 -28.02
CA ASP A 449 -9.48 -12.05 -29.00
C ASP A 449 -8.95 -10.62 -29.21
N ASN A 450 -8.34 -10.02 -28.18
CA ASN A 450 -8.05 -8.58 -28.16
C ASN A 450 -6.55 -8.23 -28.10
N MET A 451 -5.73 -9.05 -27.42
CA MET A 451 -4.30 -8.78 -27.30
C MET A 451 -3.58 -9.24 -28.57
N ARG A 452 -2.65 -8.41 -29.06
CA ARG A 452 -1.73 -8.80 -30.13
C ARG A 452 -0.34 -8.94 -29.58
N ARG A 453 0.40 -9.95 -30.03
CA ARG A 453 1.83 -10.07 -29.71
C ARG A 453 2.64 -9.59 -30.90
N LEU A 454 3.75 -8.91 -30.65
CA LEU A 454 4.65 -8.43 -31.72
C LEU A 454 5.04 -9.54 -32.70
N ALA A 455 5.32 -10.75 -32.18
CA ALA A 455 5.65 -11.92 -32.99
C ALA A 455 4.55 -12.33 -33.99
N GLU A 456 3.29 -11.98 -33.73
CA GLU A 456 2.11 -12.31 -34.54
C GLU A 456 1.79 -11.24 -35.59
N LEU A 457 2.42 -10.07 -35.52
CA LEU A 457 2.22 -9.02 -36.52
C LEU A 457 2.78 -9.46 -37.88
N PRO A 458 2.28 -8.92 -39.00
CA PRO A 458 2.86 -9.19 -40.32
C PRO A 458 4.37 -8.93 -40.35
N GLU A 459 5.11 -9.60 -41.22
CA GLU A 459 6.53 -9.29 -41.42
C GLU A 459 6.69 -7.87 -41.98
N ALA A 460 7.79 -7.21 -41.62
CA ALA A 460 8.11 -5.89 -42.14
C ALA A 460 8.33 -5.97 -43.66
N ASP A 461 7.81 -4.98 -44.38
CA ASP A 461 8.20 -4.77 -45.78
C ASP A 461 9.68 -4.36 -45.80
N ARG A 462 10.53 -5.28 -46.24
CA ARG A 462 11.99 -5.09 -46.27
C ARG A 462 12.42 -3.92 -47.14
N ASP A 463 11.63 -3.56 -48.15
CA ASP A 463 11.91 -2.42 -49.02
C ASP A 463 11.51 -1.08 -48.36
N ALA A 464 10.66 -1.13 -47.32
CA ALA A 464 10.24 0.04 -46.54
C ALA A 464 11.15 0.32 -45.33
N VAL A 465 11.91 -0.69 -44.84
CA VAL A 465 12.87 -0.50 -43.75
C VAL A 465 14.03 0.37 -44.26
N PRO A 466 14.29 1.55 -43.66
CA PRO A 466 15.40 2.39 -44.09
C PRO A 466 16.73 1.66 -43.99
N ALA A 467 17.46 1.59 -45.11
CA ALA A 467 18.80 1.00 -45.10
C ALA A 467 19.68 1.70 -44.04
N PRO A 468 20.49 0.94 -43.27
CA PRO A 468 21.42 1.53 -42.33
C PRO A 468 22.31 2.57 -43.02
N ALA A 469 22.60 3.66 -42.32
CA ALA A 469 23.61 4.59 -42.83
C ALA A 469 24.97 3.87 -42.88
N GLU A 470 25.71 4.06 -43.96
CA GLU A 470 27.03 3.45 -44.17
C GLU A 470 28.10 4.52 -44.44
N GLY A 471 29.37 4.10 -44.40
CA GLY A 471 30.52 4.93 -44.77
C GLY A 471 30.57 6.26 -44.02
N ASP A 472 30.67 7.36 -44.76
CA ASP A 472 30.79 8.70 -44.20
C ASP A 472 29.49 9.18 -43.54
N ALA A 473 28.31 8.74 -44.03
CA ALA A 473 27.03 9.12 -43.44
C ALA A 473 26.87 8.56 -42.03
N LEU A 474 27.26 7.30 -41.82
CA LEU A 474 27.31 6.69 -40.49
C LEU A 474 28.28 7.42 -39.58
N ARG A 475 29.48 7.72 -40.09
CA ARG A 475 30.53 8.38 -39.32
C ARG A 475 30.13 9.78 -38.88
N THR A 476 29.46 10.53 -39.75
CA THR A 476 28.88 11.85 -39.42
C THR A 476 27.81 11.73 -38.34
N ARG A 477 26.89 10.75 -38.42
CA ARG A 477 25.88 10.53 -37.37
C ARG A 477 26.52 10.17 -36.03
N GLN A 478 27.50 9.27 -36.04
CA GLN A 478 28.26 8.89 -34.84
C GLN A 478 28.90 10.12 -34.20
N GLN A 479 29.56 10.99 -34.98
CA GLN A 479 30.15 12.22 -34.47
C GLN A 479 29.11 13.20 -33.91
N LEU A 480 27.97 13.37 -34.59
CA LEU A 480 26.88 14.24 -34.13
C LEU A 480 26.30 13.79 -32.79
N PHE A 481 26.17 12.48 -32.58
CA PHE A 481 25.72 11.89 -31.31
C PHE A 481 26.89 11.56 -30.35
N GLY A 482 28.09 12.03 -30.66
CA GLY A 482 29.31 11.93 -29.84
C GLY A 482 29.80 10.51 -29.53
N TYR A 483 29.50 9.54 -30.39
CA TYR A 483 30.14 8.22 -30.34
C TYR A 483 31.64 8.38 -30.57
N THR A 484 32.42 7.75 -29.70
CA THR A 484 33.88 7.70 -29.76
C THR A 484 34.36 6.34 -30.28
N ARG A 485 35.67 6.26 -30.56
CA ARG A 485 36.30 4.97 -30.89
C ARG A 485 36.26 4.00 -29.71
N GLU A 486 36.25 4.51 -28.49
CA GLU A 486 36.16 3.70 -27.27
C GLU A 486 34.76 3.12 -27.13
N ASP A 487 33.70 3.91 -27.35
CA ASP A 487 32.32 3.40 -27.35
C ASP A 487 32.16 2.25 -28.35
N LEU A 488 32.68 2.41 -29.57
CA LEU A 488 32.57 1.39 -30.60
C LEU A 488 33.38 0.13 -30.28
N LYS A 489 34.62 0.28 -29.80
CA LYS A 489 35.54 -0.85 -29.59
C LYS A 489 35.38 -1.55 -28.25
N LEU A 490 35.14 -0.78 -27.19
CA LEU A 490 35.09 -1.29 -25.81
C LEU A 490 33.66 -1.59 -25.36
N MET A 491 32.65 -0.92 -25.94
CA MET A 491 31.24 -1.17 -25.61
C MET A 491 30.53 -1.97 -26.70
N MET A 492 30.38 -1.40 -27.89
CA MET A 492 29.51 -1.97 -28.93
C MET A 492 30.05 -3.29 -29.50
N GLN A 493 31.36 -3.38 -29.77
CA GLN A 493 31.95 -4.58 -30.37
C GLN A 493 31.84 -5.81 -29.45
N PRO A 494 32.15 -5.74 -28.13
CA PRO A 494 31.92 -6.86 -27.21
C PRO A 494 30.45 -7.25 -27.09
N MET A 495 29.53 -6.26 -26.95
CA MET A 495 28.09 -6.55 -26.90
C MET A 495 27.61 -7.31 -28.15
N GLY A 496 28.06 -6.90 -29.34
CA GLY A 496 27.70 -7.56 -30.59
C GLY A 496 28.35 -8.93 -30.80
N ALA A 497 29.55 -9.15 -30.28
CA ALA A 497 30.28 -10.42 -30.44
C ALA A 497 29.86 -11.47 -29.41
N ASP A 498 29.70 -11.08 -28.14
CA ASP A 498 29.52 -11.98 -27.01
C ASP A 498 28.09 -11.99 -26.45
N GLY A 499 27.24 -11.03 -26.87
CA GLY A 499 25.87 -10.89 -26.36
C GLY A 499 25.79 -10.49 -24.89
N LYS A 500 26.82 -9.81 -24.37
CA LYS A 500 26.96 -9.43 -22.96
C LYS A 500 27.53 -8.02 -22.84
N ASP A 501 27.17 -7.34 -21.75
CA ASP A 501 27.84 -6.10 -21.40
C ASP A 501 29.34 -6.33 -21.16
N PRO A 502 30.21 -5.43 -21.64
CA PRO A 502 31.65 -5.55 -21.46
C PRO A 502 32.05 -5.43 -19.99
N THR A 503 32.98 -6.29 -19.55
CA THR A 503 33.53 -6.22 -18.20
C THR A 503 34.77 -5.33 -18.14
N GLY A 504 34.78 -4.36 -17.22
CA GLY A 504 35.92 -3.50 -16.91
C GLY A 504 36.48 -3.73 -15.50
N SER A 505 37.47 -2.93 -15.10
CA SER A 505 38.02 -2.91 -13.74
C SER A 505 38.52 -1.50 -13.39
N MET A 506 38.88 -1.28 -12.12
CA MET A 506 39.18 0.05 -11.54
C MET A 506 37.94 0.94 -11.40
N GLY A 507 38.08 2.04 -10.65
CA GLY A 507 37.02 3.04 -10.48
C GLY A 507 36.99 4.05 -11.63
N ASP A 508 35.84 4.72 -11.80
CA ASP A 508 35.72 5.87 -12.71
C ASP A 508 36.51 7.06 -12.16
N ASP A 509 37.66 7.34 -12.76
CA ASP A 509 38.55 8.45 -12.42
C ASP A 509 38.31 9.70 -13.30
N THR A 510 37.26 9.66 -14.13
CA THR A 510 36.90 10.80 -14.98
C THR A 510 36.15 11.88 -14.18
N PRO A 511 36.24 13.17 -14.59
CA PRO A 511 35.46 14.23 -13.95
C PRO A 511 33.95 13.95 -14.04
N LEU A 512 33.20 14.34 -13.01
CA LEU A 512 31.74 14.39 -13.09
C LEU A 512 31.30 15.14 -14.35
N ALA A 513 30.20 14.72 -14.98
CA ALA A 513 29.80 15.24 -16.30
C ALA A 513 29.70 16.77 -16.36
N VAL A 514 29.22 17.41 -15.28
CA VAL A 514 29.11 18.87 -15.15
C VAL A 514 30.46 19.60 -15.03
N LEU A 515 31.52 18.89 -14.63
CA LEU A 515 32.88 19.42 -14.48
C LEU A 515 33.79 19.01 -15.65
N SER A 516 33.27 18.28 -16.63
CA SER A 516 34.06 17.77 -17.73
C SER A 516 34.40 18.89 -18.73
N ASP A 517 35.66 18.96 -19.16
CA ASP A 517 36.08 19.82 -20.28
C ASP A 517 35.66 19.25 -21.66
N ARG A 518 34.94 18.13 -21.67
CA ARG A 518 34.43 17.47 -22.88
C ARG A 518 32.92 17.54 -22.95
N SER A 519 32.37 17.48 -24.16
CA SER A 519 30.93 17.30 -24.37
C SER A 519 30.50 15.97 -23.78
N ARG A 520 29.59 16.01 -22.81
CA ARG A 520 29.01 14.82 -22.16
C ARG A 520 27.57 14.64 -22.61
N MET A 521 27.10 13.40 -22.59
CA MET A 521 25.75 13.08 -23.02
C MET A 521 24.75 13.29 -21.89
N LEU A 522 23.49 13.50 -22.24
CA LEU A 522 22.43 13.73 -21.25
C LEU A 522 22.39 12.60 -20.20
N TYR A 523 22.55 11.36 -20.62
CA TYR A 523 22.53 10.20 -19.74
C TYR A 523 23.71 10.15 -18.74
N ASP A 524 24.82 10.86 -18.97
CA ASP A 524 25.94 10.92 -18.01
C ASP A 524 25.57 11.67 -16.71
N TYR A 525 24.57 12.55 -16.78
CA TYR A 525 24.06 13.33 -15.65
C TYR A 525 23.08 12.55 -14.79
N PHE A 526 22.53 11.44 -15.30
CA PHE A 526 21.64 10.57 -14.55
C PHE A 526 22.45 9.42 -13.96
N LYS A 527 22.38 9.27 -12.64
CA LYS A 527 23.00 8.14 -11.93
C LYS A 527 21.90 7.15 -11.58
N GLN A 528 22.15 5.88 -11.90
CA GLN A 528 21.25 4.79 -11.53
C GLN A 528 21.17 4.73 -10.00
N LEU A 529 19.95 4.76 -9.49
CA LEU A 529 19.71 4.50 -8.08
C LEU A 529 19.85 3.00 -7.84
N PHE A 530 20.34 2.65 -6.66
CA PHE A 530 20.44 1.27 -6.23
C PHE A 530 20.06 1.18 -4.76
N ALA A 531 19.50 0.03 -4.39
CA ALA A 531 19.06 -0.24 -3.04
C ALA A 531 20.25 -0.49 -2.12
N GLN A 532 20.21 0.07 -0.92
CA GLN A 532 21.19 -0.14 0.13
C GLN A 532 20.49 -0.24 1.47
N VAL A 533 20.64 -1.36 2.18
CA VAL A 533 20.08 -1.64 3.51
C VAL A 533 18.55 -1.74 3.55
N THR A 534 17.81 -0.76 3.00
CA THR A 534 16.35 -0.63 3.13
C THR A 534 15.61 -1.75 2.42
N ASN A 535 16.01 -2.07 1.19
CA ASN A 535 15.57 -3.23 0.45
C ASN A 535 16.77 -3.96 -0.21
N PRO A 536 16.69 -5.30 -0.43
CA PRO A 536 17.75 -6.04 -1.10
C PRO A 536 17.64 -5.86 -2.64
N PRO A 537 18.79 -5.88 -3.36
CA PRO A 537 18.78 -6.09 -4.81
C PRO A 537 18.42 -7.55 -5.13
N LEU A 538 17.92 -7.78 -6.35
CA LEU A 538 17.63 -9.12 -6.88
C LEU A 538 18.80 -9.63 -7.72
N ASP A 539 18.99 -10.95 -7.75
CA ASP A 539 19.94 -11.59 -8.68
C ASP A 539 19.23 -11.87 -10.00
N SER A 540 19.38 -10.97 -10.98
CA SER A 540 18.69 -11.08 -12.28
C SER A 540 19.02 -12.32 -13.09
N ILE A 541 20.06 -13.08 -12.73
CA ILE A 541 20.45 -14.32 -13.41
C ILE A 541 19.86 -15.53 -12.68
N ARG A 542 20.01 -15.60 -11.35
CA ARG A 542 19.56 -16.75 -10.56
C ARG A 542 18.08 -16.70 -10.23
N GLU A 543 17.51 -15.49 -10.18
CA GLU A 543 16.12 -15.21 -9.86
C GLU A 543 15.39 -14.66 -11.11
N GLU A 544 15.83 -15.03 -12.32
CA GLU A 544 15.21 -14.58 -13.58
C GLU A 544 13.69 -14.86 -13.63
N LEU A 545 13.26 -15.96 -13.00
CA LEU A 545 11.85 -16.40 -12.93
C LEU A 545 10.89 -15.35 -12.34
N VAL A 546 11.39 -14.44 -11.49
CA VAL A 546 10.57 -13.39 -10.85
C VAL A 546 10.67 -12.02 -11.54
N THR A 547 11.49 -11.92 -12.59
CA THR A 547 11.71 -10.72 -13.38
C THR A 547 11.04 -10.82 -14.75
N SER A 548 10.66 -9.68 -15.34
CA SER A 548 10.11 -9.63 -16.69
C SER A 548 10.33 -8.27 -17.33
N LEU A 549 10.54 -8.26 -18.65
CA LEU A 549 10.63 -7.05 -19.48
C LEU A 549 9.39 -6.83 -20.36
N TYR A 550 8.33 -7.63 -20.14
CA TYR A 550 7.10 -7.51 -20.89
C TYR A 550 6.55 -6.10 -20.80
N THR A 551 6.21 -5.55 -21.95
CA THR A 551 5.66 -4.20 -22.07
C THR A 551 4.39 -4.27 -22.89
N HIS A 552 3.36 -3.57 -22.42
CA HIS A 552 2.10 -3.43 -23.15
C HIS A 552 2.04 -2.03 -23.76
N LEU A 553 1.76 -1.96 -25.06
CA LEU A 553 1.63 -0.72 -25.82
C LEU A 553 0.16 -0.55 -26.24
N GLY A 554 -0.47 0.54 -25.84
CA GLY A 554 -1.85 0.82 -26.21
C GLY A 554 -2.52 1.83 -25.27
N SER A 555 -3.81 2.04 -25.50
CA SER A 555 -4.64 2.81 -24.57
C SER A 555 -4.90 2.00 -23.30
N GLU A 556 -4.95 2.71 -22.17
CA GLU A 556 -5.46 2.17 -20.91
C GLU A 556 -6.92 2.63 -20.72
N GLU A 557 -7.73 1.75 -20.16
CA GLU A 557 -9.14 1.95 -19.85
C GLU A 557 -9.33 2.23 -18.34
N ASP A 558 -10.58 2.46 -17.91
CA ASP A 558 -10.89 2.73 -16.50
C ASP A 558 -10.43 1.61 -15.56
N TRP A 559 -9.80 1.98 -14.45
CA TRP A 559 -9.16 1.02 -13.54
C TRP A 559 -10.14 0.15 -12.72
N PHE A 560 -11.41 0.52 -12.61
CA PHE A 560 -12.38 -0.14 -11.73
C PHE A 560 -13.16 -1.27 -12.40
N GLU A 561 -13.36 -1.16 -13.71
CA GLU A 561 -14.11 -2.15 -14.48
C GLU A 561 -13.23 -3.27 -15.02
N GLU A 562 -13.88 -4.33 -15.52
CA GLU A 562 -13.22 -5.44 -16.19
C GLU A 562 -13.93 -5.76 -17.50
N THR A 563 -13.29 -5.42 -18.61
CA THR A 563 -13.85 -5.54 -19.96
C THR A 563 -12.78 -6.02 -20.95
N PRO A 564 -13.17 -6.64 -22.08
CA PRO A 564 -12.23 -7.06 -23.11
C PRO A 564 -11.37 -5.92 -23.68
N ALA A 565 -11.85 -4.67 -23.61
CA ALA A 565 -11.15 -3.51 -24.14
C ALA A 565 -9.82 -3.24 -23.42
N HIS A 566 -9.71 -3.59 -22.13
CA HIS A 566 -8.50 -3.39 -21.33
C HIS A 566 -7.28 -4.11 -21.90
N CYS A 567 -7.48 -5.30 -22.48
CA CYS A 567 -6.41 -6.10 -23.06
C CYS A 567 -6.23 -5.86 -24.57
N ARG A 568 -6.88 -4.83 -25.16
CA ARG A 568 -6.67 -4.42 -26.55
C ARG A 568 -5.36 -3.63 -26.68
N GLN A 569 -4.26 -4.30 -26.40
CA GLN A 569 -2.91 -3.75 -26.38
C GLN A 569 -1.98 -4.64 -27.20
N LEU A 570 -0.86 -4.07 -27.66
CA LEU A 570 0.23 -4.81 -28.26
C LEU A 570 1.23 -5.18 -27.16
N ARG A 571 1.42 -6.48 -26.94
CA ARG A 571 2.43 -7.01 -26.04
C ARG A 571 3.75 -7.18 -26.78
N VAL A 572 4.80 -6.57 -26.23
CA VAL A 572 6.19 -6.78 -26.64
C VAL A 572 6.95 -7.44 -25.50
N ASP A 573 7.83 -8.39 -25.81
CA ASP A 573 8.51 -9.18 -24.78
C ASP A 573 9.66 -8.39 -24.10
N GLN A 574 10.14 -7.31 -24.74
CA GLN A 574 11.15 -6.40 -24.21
C GLN A 574 10.99 -4.98 -24.79
N PRO A 575 11.51 -3.94 -24.11
CA PRO A 575 11.44 -2.56 -24.59
C PRO A 575 12.42 -2.23 -25.74
N ILE A 576 13.39 -3.11 -26.03
CA ILE A 576 14.34 -2.93 -27.13
C ILE A 576 13.73 -3.49 -28.42
N ILE A 577 13.46 -2.59 -29.36
CA ILE A 577 12.78 -2.90 -30.62
C ILE A 577 13.76 -2.68 -31.78
N GLY A 578 13.99 -3.73 -32.58
CA GLY A 578 14.81 -3.64 -33.79
C GLY A 578 14.08 -2.89 -34.92
N SER A 579 14.81 -2.46 -35.95
CA SER A 579 14.20 -1.70 -37.07
C SER A 579 13.06 -2.45 -37.76
N ASP A 580 13.20 -3.76 -37.95
CA ASP A 580 12.18 -4.60 -38.55
C ASP A 580 10.93 -4.64 -37.67
N ASP A 581 11.09 -4.91 -36.39
CA ASP A 581 9.97 -4.92 -35.45
C ASP A 581 9.31 -3.55 -35.31
N LEU A 582 10.07 -2.46 -35.33
CA LEU A 582 9.53 -1.11 -35.31
C LEU A 582 8.65 -0.81 -36.53
N GLN A 583 8.99 -1.39 -37.69
CA GLN A 583 8.19 -1.28 -38.91
C GLN A 583 6.91 -2.14 -38.87
N ARG A 584 6.88 -3.20 -38.06
CA ARG A 584 5.70 -4.07 -37.87
C ARG A 584 4.66 -3.43 -36.96
N ILE A 585 5.10 -2.63 -35.98
CA ILE A 585 4.27 -1.83 -35.06
C ILE A 585 3.65 -0.66 -35.82
#